data_AF-S6UPD5-F1
#
_entry.id   AF-S6UPD5-F1
#
_cell.length_a   1.000
_cell.length_b   1.000
_cell.length_c   1.000
_cell.angle_alpha   90.00
_cell.angle_beta   90.00
_cell.angle_gamma   90.00
#
_symmetry.space_group_name_H-M   'P 1'
#
loop_
_entity.id
_entity.type
_entity.pdbx_description
1 polymer ?
#
loop_
_entity_poly.entity_id
_entity_poly.type
_entity_poly.pdbx_seq_one_letter_code
_entity_poly.pdbx_strand_id
1 'polypeptide(L)'
;MQTDTTRENSPTGAPQASQAQQDLSATAPGQLRVIKRNGTVVPYTDDKITVAITKAFLAVEGGNAAASSRIHDTVARLTEQVSATFKRRMPSGGTIHIEEIQDQVELALMRAGEQKVARDYVIYRDSRAKERAVRAPEDQVQAHPSIRITLADGSFAPLDMGRLNTIVTEACEGLAEVDANLIQTETLKNLYDGVA
;
A
#
# COMPACT_ATOMS: atom_id res chain seq x y z
N MET A 1 -17.84 -60.92 -2.01
CA MET A 1 -17.60 -60.16 -0.76
C MET A 1 -16.17 -59.66 -0.77
N GLN A 2 -15.95 -58.50 -0.16
CA GLN A 2 -14.68 -57.82 0.13
C GLN A 2 -14.14 -56.88 -0.96
N THR A 3 -14.60 -55.64 -0.80
CA THR A 3 -13.96 -54.38 -1.16
C THR A 3 -12.57 -54.27 -0.54
N ASP A 4 -11.61 -53.69 -1.26
CA ASP A 4 -10.56 -52.92 -0.59
C ASP A 4 -10.15 -51.68 -1.38
N THR A 5 -9.97 -50.62 -0.61
CA THR A 5 -9.77 -49.21 -0.99
C THR A 5 -8.30 -48.90 -0.81
N THR A 6 -7.63 -48.23 -1.76
CA THR A 6 -6.36 -47.55 -1.46
C THR A 6 -6.17 -46.28 -2.29
N ARG A 7 -6.43 -45.16 -1.60
CA ARG A 7 -5.94 -43.78 -1.70
C ARG A 7 -5.08 -43.36 -2.91
N GLU A 8 -5.62 -42.42 -3.69
CA GLU A 8 -4.86 -41.47 -4.48
C GLU A 8 -4.13 -40.47 -3.56
N ASN A 9 -2.81 -40.35 -3.76
CA ASN A 9 -1.96 -39.41 -3.06
C ASN A 9 -1.78 -38.17 -3.95
N SER A 10 -2.45 -37.07 -3.63
CA SER A 10 -2.21 -35.76 -4.25
C SER A 10 -0.93 -35.15 -3.69
N PRO A 11 0.04 -34.71 -4.51
CA PRO A 11 1.16 -33.93 -4.01
C PRO A 11 0.72 -32.47 -3.79
N THR A 12 0.41 -32.13 -2.55
CA THR A 12 0.46 -30.75 -2.06
C THR A 12 1.91 -30.33 -1.88
N GLY A 13 2.40 -29.42 -2.73
CA GLY A 13 3.70 -28.79 -2.51
C GLY A 13 4.21 -27.97 -3.70
N ALA A 14 3.78 -26.71 -3.81
CA ALA A 14 4.63 -25.57 -4.21
C ALA A 14 3.80 -24.29 -4.44
N PRO A 15 3.90 -23.28 -3.56
CA PRO A 15 3.72 -21.88 -3.97
C PRO A 15 5.03 -21.08 -4.01
N GLN A 16 6.15 -21.60 -3.48
CA GLN A 16 7.33 -20.78 -3.21
C GLN A 16 8.25 -20.50 -4.42
N ALA A 17 8.34 -21.42 -5.40
CA ALA A 17 9.23 -21.23 -6.55
C ALA A 17 8.77 -20.08 -7.48
N SER A 18 7.45 -19.89 -7.63
CA SER A 18 6.88 -18.88 -8.51
C SER A 18 7.08 -17.45 -7.98
N GLN A 19 7.10 -17.27 -6.66
CA GLN A 19 7.31 -15.97 -6.01
C GLN A 19 8.79 -15.56 -6.09
N ALA A 20 9.72 -16.48 -5.82
CA ALA A 20 11.15 -16.22 -5.91
C ALA A 20 11.61 -15.87 -7.35
N GLN A 21 11.03 -16.50 -8.37
CA GLN A 21 11.31 -16.15 -9.78
C GLN A 21 10.70 -14.79 -10.19
N GLN A 22 9.58 -14.39 -9.60
CA GLN A 22 9.03 -13.03 -9.78
C GLN A 22 9.91 -11.96 -9.12
N ASP A 23 10.51 -12.27 -7.96
CA ASP A 23 11.46 -11.39 -7.25
C ASP A 23 12.83 -11.27 -7.95
N LEU A 24 13.34 -12.32 -8.61
CA LEU A 24 14.59 -12.24 -9.37
C LEU A 24 14.43 -11.52 -10.72
N SER A 25 13.28 -11.75 -11.37
CA SER A 25 12.83 -10.90 -12.49
C SER A 25 12.53 -9.47 -12.01
N ALA A 26 12.53 -9.25 -10.68
CA ALA A 26 12.23 -7.97 -10.09
C ALA A 26 13.36 -6.93 -10.17
N THR A 27 14.53 -7.28 -10.70
CA THR A 27 15.69 -6.38 -10.68
C THR A 27 16.38 -6.30 -12.05
N ALA A 28 15.72 -6.77 -13.10
CA ALA A 28 16.27 -6.74 -14.46
C ALA A 28 16.45 -5.29 -14.99
N PRO A 29 17.64 -4.94 -15.52
CA PRO A 29 17.90 -3.62 -16.11
C PRO A 29 16.96 -3.33 -17.30
N GLY A 30 16.60 -2.06 -17.52
CA GLY A 30 15.82 -1.64 -18.70
C GLY A 30 14.30 -1.64 -18.52
N GLN A 31 13.76 -2.07 -17.38
CA GLN A 31 12.31 -2.13 -17.13
C GLN A 31 11.85 -1.12 -16.06
N LEU A 32 10.65 -0.57 -16.25
CA LEU A 32 9.97 0.24 -15.24
C LEU A 32 9.25 -0.65 -14.24
N ARG A 33 9.33 -0.25 -12.97
CA ARG A 33 8.76 -0.98 -11.84
C ARG A 33 8.05 -0.06 -10.89
N VAL A 34 7.04 -0.58 -10.20
CA VAL A 34 6.24 0.19 -9.25
C VAL A 34 6.43 -0.36 -7.85
N ILE A 35 6.84 0.50 -6.93
CA ILE A 35 6.83 0.22 -5.49
C ILE A 35 5.42 0.50 -4.98
N LYS A 36 4.71 -0.56 -4.60
CA LYS A 36 3.40 -0.47 -3.96
C LYS A 36 3.52 0.10 -2.55
N ARG A 37 2.38 0.51 -2.00
CA ARG A 37 2.26 1.10 -0.66
C ARG A 37 2.71 0.18 0.48
N ASN A 38 2.63 -1.12 0.27
CA ASN A 38 3.09 -2.15 1.21
C ASN A 38 4.57 -2.50 1.03
N GLY A 39 5.32 -1.74 0.22
CA GLY A 39 6.73 -2.00 -0.09
C GLY A 39 6.98 -3.03 -1.19
N THR A 40 5.97 -3.79 -1.62
CA THR A 40 6.14 -4.80 -2.68
C THR A 40 6.43 -4.14 -4.02
N VAL A 41 7.41 -4.66 -4.75
CA VAL A 41 7.77 -4.20 -6.09
C VAL A 41 7.05 -5.03 -7.14
N VAL A 42 6.37 -4.39 -8.09
CA VAL A 42 5.71 -5.06 -9.21
C VAL A 42 6.12 -4.46 -10.55
N PRO A 43 5.97 -5.20 -11.66
CA PRO A 43 6.17 -4.64 -13.00
C PRO A 43 5.21 -3.47 -13.26
N TYR A 44 5.69 -2.44 -13.96
CA TYR A 44 4.84 -1.35 -14.44
C TYR A 44 3.95 -1.84 -15.59
N THR A 45 2.64 -1.57 -15.52
CA THR A 45 1.69 -1.89 -16.61
C THR A 45 0.70 -0.76 -16.85
N ASP A 46 0.52 -0.41 -18.13
CA ASP A 46 -0.41 0.65 -18.56
C ASP A 46 -1.86 0.31 -18.20
N ASP A 47 -2.22 -0.99 -18.22
CA ASP A 47 -3.56 -1.48 -17.89
C ASP A 47 -4.05 -1.01 -16.51
N LYS A 48 -3.17 -0.94 -15.51
CA LYS A 48 -3.55 -0.50 -14.16
C LYS A 48 -3.92 0.98 -14.13
N ILE A 49 -3.26 1.79 -14.94
CA ILE A 49 -3.56 3.23 -15.08
C ILE A 49 -4.86 3.40 -15.85
N THR A 50 -5.02 2.72 -16.99
CA THR A 50 -6.26 2.71 -17.77
C THR A 50 -7.47 2.37 -16.92
N VAL A 51 -7.41 1.28 -16.15
CA VAL A 51 -8.52 0.87 -15.26
C VAL A 51 -8.82 1.91 -14.19
N ALA A 52 -7.80 2.56 -13.61
CA ALA A 52 -7.99 3.59 -12.60
C ALA A 52 -8.69 4.84 -13.18
N ILE A 53 -8.24 5.30 -14.35
CA ILE A 53 -8.82 6.45 -15.04
C ILE A 53 -10.25 6.13 -15.48
N THR A 54 -10.51 4.95 -16.07
CA THR A 54 -11.87 4.53 -16.45
C THR A 54 -12.82 4.53 -15.26
N LYS A 55 -12.40 4.02 -14.09
CA LYS A 55 -13.22 4.05 -12.87
C LYS A 55 -13.55 5.48 -12.43
N ALA A 56 -12.62 6.41 -12.60
CA ALA A 56 -12.83 7.82 -12.31
C ALA A 56 -13.92 8.41 -13.22
N PHE A 57 -13.86 8.16 -14.53
CA PHE A 57 -14.89 8.59 -15.48
C PHE A 57 -16.25 7.97 -15.17
N LEU A 58 -16.31 6.66 -14.90
CA LEU A 58 -17.56 5.97 -14.58
C LEU A 58 -18.21 6.49 -13.29
N ALA A 59 -17.42 6.92 -12.31
CA ALA A 59 -17.94 7.49 -11.07
C ALA A 59 -18.66 8.84 -11.30
N VAL A 60 -18.24 9.62 -12.30
CA VAL A 60 -18.79 10.95 -12.60
C VAL A 60 -19.88 10.91 -13.67
N GLU A 61 -19.66 10.17 -14.76
CA GLU A 61 -20.57 10.10 -15.91
C GLU A 61 -21.62 8.97 -15.80
N GLY A 62 -21.46 8.06 -14.83
CA GLY A 62 -22.38 6.95 -14.58
C GLY A 62 -22.19 5.76 -15.52
N GLY A 63 -23.09 4.76 -15.46
CA GLY A 63 -22.95 3.49 -16.19
C GLY A 63 -22.96 3.63 -17.72
N ASN A 64 -23.61 4.66 -18.27
CA ASN A 64 -23.67 4.89 -19.72
C ASN A 64 -22.30 5.24 -20.33
N ALA A 65 -21.35 5.71 -19.51
CA ALA A 65 -19.99 5.97 -19.93
C ALA A 65 -19.21 4.70 -20.29
N ALA A 66 -19.62 3.52 -19.80
CA ALA A 66 -18.89 2.27 -20.03
C ALA A 66 -18.83 1.86 -21.51
N ALA A 67 -19.84 2.23 -22.31
CA ALA A 67 -19.91 1.96 -23.73
C ALA A 67 -19.46 3.15 -24.61
N SER A 68 -19.04 4.26 -24.01
CA SER A 68 -18.71 5.49 -24.75
C SER A 68 -17.32 5.41 -25.39
N SER A 69 -17.26 5.43 -26.73
CA SER A 69 -15.99 5.48 -27.47
C SER A 69 -15.14 6.69 -27.10
N ARG A 70 -15.77 7.87 -26.93
CA ARG A 70 -15.11 9.11 -26.51
C ARG A 70 -14.31 8.92 -25.22
N ILE A 71 -14.87 8.20 -24.24
CA ILE A 71 -14.23 7.98 -22.94
C ILE A 71 -13.09 6.99 -23.09
N HIS A 72 -13.27 5.91 -23.85
CA HIS A 72 -12.18 4.96 -24.15
C HIS A 72 -11.00 5.65 -24.82
N ASP A 73 -11.25 6.48 -25.83
CA ASP A 73 -10.21 7.25 -26.53
C ASP A 73 -9.50 8.25 -25.60
N THR A 74 -10.27 8.93 -24.75
CA THR A 74 -9.73 9.89 -23.78
C THR A 74 -8.87 9.19 -22.73
N VAL A 75 -9.34 8.06 -22.19
CA VAL A 75 -8.58 7.24 -21.23
C VAL A 75 -7.29 6.74 -21.86
N ALA A 76 -7.35 6.17 -23.07
CA ALA A 76 -6.17 5.68 -23.78
C ALA A 76 -5.12 6.77 -23.96
N ARG A 77 -5.54 7.97 -24.42
CA ARG A 77 -4.65 9.13 -24.57
C ARG A 77 -4.04 9.58 -23.25
N LEU A 78 -4.83 9.61 -22.17
CA LEU A 78 -4.33 10.00 -20.84
C LEU A 78 -3.32 8.98 -20.29
N THR A 79 -3.62 7.68 -20.41
CA THR A 79 -2.69 6.61 -20.03
C THR A 79 -1.37 6.74 -20.79
N GLU A 80 -1.42 6.95 -22.11
CA GLU A 80 -0.22 7.14 -22.92
C GLU A 80 0.61 8.34 -22.46
N GLN A 81 -0.03 9.47 -22.15
CA GLN A 81 0.66 10.67 -21.65
C GLN A 81 1.37 10.43 -20.31
N VAL A 82 0.74 9.70 -19.39
CA VAL A 82 1.34 9.32 -18.10
C VAL A 82 2.53 8.40 -18.34
N SER A 83 2.36 7.35 -19.14
CA SER A 83 3.41 6.37 -19.43
C SER A 83 4.59 6.99 -20.19
N ALA A 84 4.34 7.87 -21.15
CA ALA A 84 5.38 8.61 -21.86
C ALA A 84 6.21 9.50 -20.93
N THR A 85 5.58 10.07 -19.90
CA THR A 85 6.27 10.91 -18.91
C THR A 85 7.31 10.11 -18.13
N PHE A 86 6.96 8.91 -17.67
CA PHE A 86 7.90 8.04 -16.95
C PHE A 86 8.97 7.46 -17.87
N LYS A 87 8.59 6.97 -19.06
CA LYS A 87 9.55 6.47 -20.06
C LYS A 87 10.61 7.52 -20.44
N ARG A 88 10.20 8.79 -20.57
CA ARG A 88 11.14 9.89 -20.87
C ARG A 88 12.07 10.23 -19.70
N ARG A 89 11.57 10.17 -18.46
CA ARG A 89 12.38 10.42 -17.25
C ARG A 89 13.36 9.29 -16.96
N MET A 90 13.01 8.06 -17.33
CA MET A 90 13.75 6.84 -17.00
C MET A 90 13.92 5.94 -18.24
N PRO A 91 14.73 6.36 -19.23
CA PRO A 91 14.90 5.64 -20.50
C PRO A 91 15.55 4.27 -20.34
N SER A 92 16.36 4.08 -19.28
CA SER A 92 17.01 2.80 -18.95
C SER A 92 16.23 1.97 -17.93
N GLY A 93 14.96 2.30 -17.70
CA GLY A 93 14.14 1.72 -16.63
C GLY A 93 14.37 2.39 -15.28
N GLY A 94 13.72 1.85 -14.24
CA GLY A 94 13.75 2.43 -12.89
C GLY A 94 12.62 1.94 -12.00
N THR A 95 12.67 2.35 -10.73
CA THR A 95 11.60 2.10 -9.76
C THR A 95 10.89 3.42 -9.46
N ILE A 96 9.56 3.39 -9.44
CA ILE A 96 8.71 4.55 -9.12
C ILE A 96 7.75 4.20 -8.00
N HIS A 97 7.49 5.16 -7.11
CA HIS A 97 6.47 4.97 -6.10
C HIS A 97 5.08 5.08 -6.71
N ILE A 98 4.13 4.28 -6.22
CA ILE A 98 2.74 4.30 -6.70
C ILE A 98 2.04 5.65 -6.50
N GLU A 99 2.48 6.48 -5.54
CA GLU A 99 1.97 7.84 -5.37
C GLU A 99 2.39 8.76 -6.52
N GLU A 100 3.61 8.62 -7.05
CA GLU A 100 4.06 9.42 -8.20
C GLU A 100 3.19 9.15 -9.44
N ILE A 101 2.77 7.90 -9.63
CA ILE A 101 1.84 7.54 -10.72
C ILE A 101 0.49 8.24 -10.51
N GLN A 102 -0.01 8.28 -9.27
CA GLN A 102 -1.28 8.95 -8.96
C GLN A 102 -1.21 10.44 -9.20
N ASP A 103 -0.11 11.09 -8.80
CA ASP A 103 0.11 12.52 -9.04
C ASP A 103 0.19 12.81 -10.55
N GLN A 104 0.82 11.95 -11.35
CA GLN A 104 0.84 12.10 -12.81
C GLN A 104 -0.55 11.90 -13.44
N VAL A 105 -1.36 10.96 -12.94
CA VAL A 105 -2.73 10.77 -13.40
C VAL A 105 -3.58 12.01 -13.10
N GLU A 106 -3.48 12.57 -11.90
CA GLU A 106 -4.17 13.80 -11.51
C GLU A 106 -3.78 14.98 -12.41
N LEU A 107 -2.47 15.16 -12.62
CA LEU A 107 -1.96 16.20 -13.51
C LEU A 107 -2.48 16.04 -14.94
N ALA A 108 -2.53 14.82 -15.46
CA ALA A 108 -3.02 14.53 -16.81
C ALA A 108 -4.52 14.85 -16.94
N LEU A 109 -5.34 14.46 -15.96
CA LEU A 109 -6.77 14.77 -15.91
C LEU A 109 -7.01 16.29 -15.85
N MET A 110 -6.27 17.01 -15.00
CA MET A 110 -6.36 18.47 -14.90
C MET A 110 -5.99 19.16 -16.23
N ARG A 111 -4.91 18.73 -16.88
CA ARG A 111 -4.45 19.31 -18.17
C ARG A 111 -5.40 19.02 -19.32
N ALA A 112 -6.11 17.90 -19.28
CA ALA A 112 -7.13 17.57 -20.27
C ALA A 112 -8.45 18.35 -20.09
N GLY A 113 -8.56 19.17 -19.04
CA GLY A 113 -9.77 19.94 -18.75
C GLY A 113 -10.86 19.13 -18.05
N GLU A 114 -10.58 17.89 -17.64
CA GLU A 114 -11.52 16.98 -16.99
C GLU A 114 -11.65 17.29 -15.49
N GLN A 115 -11.99 18.54 -15.17
CA GLN A 115 -11.95 19.08 -13.81
C GLN A 115 -12.84 18.31 -12.82
N LYS A 116 -14.04 17.89 -13.26
CA LYS A 116 -14.96 17.11 -12.42
C LYS A 116 -14.36 15.75 -12.07
N VAL A 117 -13.83 15.04 -13.06
CA VAL A 117 -13.19 13.73 -12.89
C VAL A 117 -11.94 13.85 -12.03
N ALA A 118 -11.09 14.85 -12.28
CA ALA A 118 -9.88 15.10 -11.49
C ALA A 118 -10.19 15.33 -10.01
N ARG A 119 -11.17 16.20 -9.70
CA ARG A 119 -11.56 16.47 -8.31
C ARG A 119 -12.08 15.23 -7.61
N ASP A 120 -12.98 14.50 -8.26
CA ASP A 120 -13.60 13.31 -7.66
C ASP A 120 -12.56 12.18 -7.49
N TYR A 121 -11.58 12.08 -8.40
CA TYR A 121 -10.42 11.20 -8.25
C TYR A 121 -9.57 11.54 -7.03
N VAL A 122 -9.25 12.82 -6.79
CA VAL A 122 -8.49 13.29 -5.63
C VAL A 122 -9.24 12.97 -4.32
N ILE A 123 -10.54 13.26 -4.27
CA ILE A 123 -11.39 12.97 -3.10
C ILE A 123 -11.40 11.46 -2.82
N TYR A 124 -11.57 10.64 -3.86
CA TYR A 124 -11.54 9.19 -3.72
C TYR A 124 -10.18 8.69 -3.21
N ARG A 125 -9.07 9.23 -3.75
CA ARG A 125 -7.71 8.89 -3.32
C ARG A 125 -7.49 9.20 -1.84
N ASP A 126 -7.91 10.39 -1.40
CA ASP A 126 -7.79 10.84 0.00
C ASP A 126 -8.64 9.98 0.94
N SER A 127 -9.90 9.71 0.57
CA SER A 127 -10.77 8.79 1.31
C SER A 127 -10.11 7.40 1.49
N ARG A 128 -9.58 6.82 0.41
CA ARG A 128 -8.86 5.54 0.49
C ARG A 128 -7.54 5.63 1.25
N ALA A 129 -6.89 6.78 1.32
CA ALA A 129 -5.72 6.98 2.16
C ALA A 129 -6.10 6.97 3.63
N LYS A 130 -7.16 7.67 4.01
CA LYS A 130 -7.72 7.67 5.37
C LYS A 130 -8.17 6.28 5.81
N GLU A 131 -8.93 5.57 4.98
CA GLU A 131 -9.33 4.19 5.27
C GLU A 131 -8.14 3.25 5.50
N ARG A 132 -7.04 3.45 4.76
CA ARG A 132 -5.81 2.66 4.93
C ARG A 132 -5.03 3.05 6.17
N ALA A 133 -5.04 4.31 6.57
CA ALA A 133 -4.46 4.74 7.85
C ALA A 133 -5.20 4.10 9.03
N VAL A 134 -6.52 3.94 8.91
CA VAL A 134 -7.36 3.25 9.92
C VAL A 134 -7.18 1.73 9.90
N ARG A 135 -6.93 1.13 8.72
CA ARG A 135 -6.79 -0.33 8.53
C ARG A 135 -5.35 -0.83 8.49
N ALA A 136 -4.35 0.03 8.64
CA ALA A 136 -2.96 -0.42 8.69
C ALA A 136 -2.83 -1.37 9.88
N PRO A 137 -2.43 -2.63 9.66
CA PRO A 137 -2.20 -3.52 10.78
C PRO A 137 -1.08 -2.92 11.65
N GLU A 138 -1.29 -2.95 12.97
CA GLU A 138 -0.31 -2.58 13.99
C GLU A 138 0.97 -3.45 13.93
N ASP A 139 1.08 -4.38 12.97
CA ASP A 139 2.20 -5.30 12.75
C ASP A 139 3.50 -4.64 12.27
N GLN A 140 3.51 -3.35 11.96
CA GLN A 140 4.77 -2.61 11.94
C GLN A 140 5.04 -2.16 13.37
N VAL A 141 5.84 -2.96 14.09
CA VAL A 141 6.45 -2.57 15.37
C VAL A 141 6.94 -1.13 15.19
N GLN A 142 6.25 -0.17 15.81
CA GLN A 142 6.66 1.22 15.77
C GLN A 142 7.83 1.32 16.75
N ALA A 143 9.00 0.85 16.33
CA ALA A 143 10.16 0.79 17.18
C ALA A 143 10.56 2.20 17.64
N HIS A 144 10.73 2.40 18.94
CA HIS A 144 11.36 3.62 19.45
C HIS A 144 12.78 3.72 18.88
N PRO A 145 13.23 4.91 18.43
CA PRO A 145 14.51 5.06 17.73
C PRO A 145 15.74 4.71 18.58
N SER A 146 15.63 4.72 19.91
CA SER A 146 16.79 4.61 20.80
C SER A 146 16.62 3.73 22.05
N ILE A 147 15.40 3.29 22.39
CA ILE A 147 15.15 2.54 23.63
C ILE A 147 14.98 1.07 23.28
N ARG A 148 15.81 0.21 23.86
CA ARG A 148 15.66 -1.25 23.80
C ARG A 148 15.21 -1.78 25.15
N ILE A 149 14.38 -2.81 25.11
CA ILE A 149 13.91 -3.56 26.27
C ILE A 149 14.66 -4.89 26.35
N THR A 150 14.91 -5.34 27.58
CA THR A 150 15.49 -6.67 27.84
C THR A 150 14.36 -7.68 27.94
N LEU A 151 14.38 -8.70 27.09
CA LEU A 151 13.40 -9.78 27.09
C LEU A 151 13.73 -10.82 28.17
N ALA A 152 12.75 -11.67 28.50
CA ALA A 152 12.90 -12.71 29.53
C ALA A 152 14.00 -13.74 29.23
N ASP A 153 14.36 -13.91 27.95
CA ASP A 153 15.48 -14.76 27.50
C ASP A 153 16.85 -14.05 27.57
N GLY A 154 16.88 -12.80 28.05
CA GLY A 154 18.07 -11.96 28.14
C GLY A 154 18.46 -11.24 26.84
N SER A 155 17.69 -11.43 25.75
CA SER A 155 17.93 -10.72 24.49
C SER A 155 17.36 -9.29 24.53
N PHE A 156 17.79 -8.44 23.60
CA PHE A 156 17.29 -7.06 23.49
C PHE A 156 16.37 -6.92 22.28
N ALA A 157 15.24 -6.25 22.47
CA ALA A 157 14.33 -5.86 21.40
C ALA A 157 14.05 -4.35 21.45
N PRO A 158 13.81 -3.67 20.32
CA PRO A 158 13.35 -2.27 20.35
C PRO A 158 12.02 -2.15 21.10
N LEU A 159 11.83 -1.04 21.82
CA LEU A 159 10.54 -0.73 22.45
C LEU A 159 9.47 -0.57 21.36
N ASP A 160 8.41 -1.37 21.44
CA ASP A 160 7.27 -1.28 20.53
C ASP A 160 6.30 -0.17 20.97
N MET A 161 6.40 1.00 20.31
CA MET A 161 5.55 2.15 20.58
C MET A 161 4.11 1.92 20.16
N GLY A 162 3.88 1.07 19.15
CA GLY A 162 2.55 0.75 18.65
C GLY A 162 1.80 0.01 19.74
N ARG A 163 2.38 -1.10 20.20
CA ARG A 163 1.84 -1.88 21.32
C ARG A 163 1.67 -1.05 22.60
N LEU A 164 2.66 -0.20 22.94
CA LEU A 164 2.55 0.67 24.11
C LEU A 164 1.34 1.62 24.02
N ASN A 165 1.14 2.24 22.86
CA ASN A 165 0.01 3.14 22.64
C ASN A 165 -1.33 2.42 22.74
N THR A 166 -1.46 1.24 22.11
CA THR A 166 -2.67 0.42 22.16
C THR A 166 -3.05 0.08 23.61
N ILE A 167 -2.09 -0.41 24.40
CA ILE A 167 -2.33 -0.78 25.81
C ILE A 167 -2.74 0.44 26.65
N VAL A 168 -2.04 1.57 26.51
CA VAL A 168 -2.37 2.79 27.27
C VAL A 168 -3.75 3.31 26.89
N THR A 169 -4.10 3.27 25.60
CA THR A 169 -5.41 3.73 25.11
C THR A 169 -6.53 2.83 25.62
N GLU A 170 -6.39 1.51 25.52
CA GLU A 170 -7.36 0.54 26.06
C GLU A 170 -7.52 0.67 27.57
N ALA A 171 -6.42 0.87 28.31
CA ALA A 171 -6.47 1.05 29.76
C ALA A 171 -7.16 2.36 30.20
N CYS A 172 -7.16 3.39 29.34
CA CYS A 172 -7.84 4.66 29.59
C CYS A 172 -9.30 4.68 29.10
N GLU A 173 -9.76 3.61 28.43
CA GLU A 173 -11.10 3.56 27.85
C GLU A 173 -12.18 3.60 28.94
N GLY A 174 -13.17 4.48 28.79
CA GLY A 174 -14.30 4.61 29.71
C GLY A 174 -14.00 5.33 31.03
N LEU A 175 -12.78 5.86 31.21
CA LEU A 175 -12.40 6.64 32.38
C LEU A 175 -12.52 8.15 32.11
N ALA A 176 -13.12 8.88 33.05
CA ALA A 176 -13.17 10.34 33.01
C ALA A 176 -11.89 10.94 33.61
N GLU A 177 -11.46 12.10 33.10
CA GLU A 177 -10.28 12.85 33.58
C GLU A 177 -8.93 12.13 33.42
N VAL A 178 -8.82 11.19 32.47
CA VAL A 178 -7.55 10.50 32.14
C VAL A 178 -7.07 10.93 30.76
N ASP A 179 -5.78 11.27 30.64
CA ASP A 179 -5.13 11.63 29.38
C ASP A 179 -4.04 10.60 29.02
N ALA A 180 -4.35 9.75 28.03
CA ALA A 180 -3.46 8.71 27.52
C ALA A 180 -2.13 9.28 26.99
N ASN A 181 -2.14 10.45 26.35
CA ASN A 181 -0.94 11.07 25.79
C ASN A 181 -0.01 11.58 26.89
N LEU A 182 -0.58 12.14 27.96
CA LEU A 182 0.18 12.60 29.12
C LEU A 182 0.88 11.42 29.82
N ILE A 183 0.15 10.32 30.03
CA ILE A 183 0.70 9.08 30.63
C ILE A 183 1.85 8.56 29.77
N GLN A 184 1.66 8.48 28.45
CA GLN A 184 2.70 7.99 27.54
C GLN A 184 3.96 8.87 27.58
N THR A 185 3.79 10.19 27.55
CA THR A 185 4.90 11.16 27.55
C THR A 185 5.72 11.09 28.83
N GLU A 186 5.06 11.07 29.99
CA GLU A 186 5.76 10.94 31.28
C GLU A 186 6.39 9.56 31.46
N THR A 187 5.77 8.50 30.94
CA THR A 187 6.36 7.15 30.99
C THR A 187 7.68 7.13 30.20
N LEU A 188 7.69 7.59 28.96
CA LEU A 188 8.89 7.61 28.10
C LEU A 188 10.05 8.42 28.67
N LYS A 189 9.75 9.52 29.37
CA LYS A 189 10.76 10.37 30.03
C LYS A 189 11.54 9.64 31.13
N ASN A 190 10.93 8.61 31.72
CA ASN A 190 11.53 7.83 32.81
C ASN A 190 12.13 6.50 32.33
N LEU A 191 11.96 6.13 31.06
CA LEU A 191 12.57 4.92 30.49
C LEU A 191 14.04 5.17 30.10
N TYR A 192 14.89 4.20 30.41
CA TYR A 192 16.27 4.14 29.97
C TYR A 192 16.51 2.89 29.10
N ASP A 193 17.58 2.91 28.31
CA ASP A 193 17.95 1.80 27.43
C ASP A 193 18.33 0.55 28.24
N GLY A 194 17.76 -0.60 27.89
CA GLY A 194 17.96 -1.88 28.59
C GLY A 194 17.03 -2.11 29.77
N VAL A 195 15.97 -1.33 29.92
CA VAL A 195 14.90 -1.60 30.90
C VAL A 195 14.28 -2.98 30.67
N ALA A 196 13.98 -3.71 31.75
CA ALA A 196 13.44 -5.07 31.74
C ALA A 196 12.04 -5.10 32.37
#